data_AF-A0A252BRU6-F1
#
_entry.id   AF-A0A252BRU6-F1
#
_cell.length_a   1.000
_cell.length_b   1.000
_cell.length_c   1.000
_cell.angle_alpha   90.00
_cell.angle_beta   90.00
_cell.angle_gamma   90.00
#
_symmetry.space_group_name_H-M   'P 1'
#
loop_
_entity.id
_entity.type
_entity.pdbx_description
1 polymer ?
#
loop_
_entity_poly.entity_id
_entity_poly.type
_entity_poly.pdbx_seq_one_letter_code
_entity_poly.pdbx_strand_id
1 'polypeptide(L)'
;MSQRDGLWDDHRARAADVQAIYSELSEFERLAERIGACSGVLRFGQIPDPETGEMRLRLREAQFCRVRHCPVCQWRRSLMWQARFFQALPDLVEAHKEARWLFLTLTVRNCPVEALRPVLRDMNTAWGRLVKRPEFQQVQGWIRTTEVTRGRDGSAHPHFHALLMVPPSYFQGKYYVKQARWVELWR
;
A
#
# COMPACT_ATOMS: atom_id res chain seq x y z
N MET A 1 19.04 -15.59 15.19
CA MET A 1 17.61 -15.21 15.21
C MET A 1 16.82 -16.28 14.48
N SER A 2 15.55 -16.46 14.80
CA SER A 2 14.70 -17.50 14.20
C SER A 2 14.47 -17.23 12.71
N GLN A 3 14.36 -18.26 11.87
CA GLN A 3 13.96 -18.09 10.46
C GLN A 3 12.59 -17.38 10.30
N ARG A 4 11.74 -17.42 11.34
CA ARG A 4 10.43 -16.76 11.37
C ARG A 4 10.53 -15.22 11.48
N ASP A 5 11.69 -14.71 11.91
CA ASP A 5 11.89 -13.27 12.14
C ASP A 5 12.46 -12.55 10.90
N GLY A 6 12.82 -13.27 9.83
CA GLY A 6 13.53 -12.71 8.68
C GLY A 6 12.82 -11.51 8.03
N LEU A 7 11.50 -11.55 7.89
CA LEU A 7 10.74 -10.39 7.37
C LEU A 7 10.84 -9.15 8.27
N TRP A 8 10.85 -9.36 9.59
CA TRP A 8 11.01 -8.27 10.54
C TRP A 8 12.41 -7.66 10.41
N ASP A 9 13.43 -8.52 10.36
CA ASP A 9 14.82 -8.12 10.24
C ASP A 9 15.08 -7.34 8.94
N ASP A 10 14.49 -7.78 7.82
CA ASP A 10 14.56 -7.06 6.54
C ASP A 10 13.99 -5.65 6.64
N HIS A 11 12.82 -5.50 7.27
CA HIS A 11 12.19 -4.18 7.45
C HIS A 11 12.98 -3.29 8.43
N ARG A 12 13.62 -3.89 9.45
CA ARG A 12 14.52 -3.17 10.37
C ARG A 12 15.79 -2.71 9.65
N ALA A 13 16.43 -3.57 8.87
CA ALA A 13 17.62 -3.24 8.10
C ALA A 13 17.34 -2.07 7.14
N ARG A 14 16.26 -2.16 6.35
CA ARG A 14 15.84 -1.06 5.47
C ARG A 14 15.53 0.23 6.23
N ALA A 15 15.03 0.13 7.46
CA ALA A 15 14.81 1.32 8.30
C ALA A 15 16.11 1.95 8.77
N ALA A 16 17.14 1.16 9.04
CA ALA A 16 18.48 1.67 9.31
C ALA A 16 19.07 2.38 8.07
N ASP A 17 18.84 1.87 6.87
CA ASP A 17 19.26 2.55 5.63
C ASP A 17 18.59 3.93 5.49
N VAL A 18 17.28 4.02 5.73
CA VAL A 18 16.54 5.30 5.68
C VAL A 18 17.00 6.25 6.80
N GLN A 19 17.29 5.72 7.99
CA GLN A 19 17.87 6.51 9.07
C GLN A 19 19.20 7.11 8.63
N ALA A 20 20.10 6.31 8.04
CA ALA A 20 21.41 6.78 7.59
C ALA A 20 21.29 7.92 6.57
N ILE A 21 20.40 7.77 5.58
CA ILE A 21 20.12 8.84 4.59
C ILE A 21 19.64 10.12 5.29
N TYR A 22 18.75 10.02 6.27
CA TYR A 22 18.25 11.20 6.99
C TYR A 22 19.32 11.83 7.89
N SER A 23 20.28 11.07 8.38
CA SER A 23 21.39 11.60 9.18
C SER A 23 22.38 12.43 8.36
N GLU A 24 22.37 12.34 7.03
CA GLU A 24 23.28 13.12 6.17
C GLU A 24 22.97 14.62 6.15
N LEU A 25 21.74 15.00 6.51
CA LEU A 25 21.25 16.38 6.45
C LEU A 25 20.69 16.79 7.81
N SER A 26 21.22 17.88 8.37
CA SER A 26 20.81 18.39 9.69
C SER A 26 19.32 18.70 9.79
N GLU A 27 18.66 19.05 8.69
CA GLU A 27 17.21 19.28 8.65
C GLU A 27 16.36 18.03 8.98
N PHE A 28 16.92 16.83 8.82
CA PHE A 28 16.22 15.55 9.06
C PHE A 28 16.71 14.79 10.30
N GLU A 29 17.60 15.36 11.11
CA GLU A 29 18.20 14.72 12.29
C GLU A 29 17.13 14.12 13.23
N ARG A 30 16.12 14.93 13.60
CA ARG A 30 15.00 14.46 14.44
C ARG A 30 14.21 13.31 13.81
N LEU A 31 14.12 13.24 12.49
CA LEU A 31 13.47 12.11 11.82
C LEU A 31 14.35 10.86 11.86
N ALA A 32 15.66 11.00 11.68
CA ALA A 32 16.63 9.91 11.79
C ALA A 32 16.59 9.27 13.18
N GLU A 33 16.69 10.07 14.24
CA GLU A 33 16.63 9.60 15.64
C GLU A 33 15.37 8.79 15.92
N ARG A 34 14.21 9.30 15.47
CA ARG A 34 12.92 8.62 15.62
C ARG A 34 12.88 7.29 14.86
N ILE A 35 13.47 7.23 13.66
CA ILE A 35 13.55 5.98 12.89
C ILE A 35 14.45 4.98 13.62
N GLY A 36 15.61 5.41 14.14
CA GLY A 36 16.51 4.55 14.91
C GLY A 36 15.84 3.94 16.14
N ALA A 37 15.10 4.76 16.90
CA ALA A 37 14.34 4.32 18.07
C ALA A 37 13.04 3.54 17.72
N CYS A 38 12.61 3.55 16.45
CA CYS A 38 11.40 2.85 16.02
C CYS A 38 11.50 1.38 16.38
N SER A 39 10.41 0.79 16.85
CA SER A 39 10.28 -0.62 17.23
C SER A 39 11.41 -1.15 18.11
N GLY A 40 12.06 -0.28 18.90
CA GLY A 40 13.07 -0.68 19.89
C GLY A 40 12.45 -1.33 21.14
N VAL A 41 11.15 -1.12 21.35
CA VAL A 41 10.38 -1.77 22.42
C VAL A 41 9.23 -2.55 21.80
N LEU A 42 9.23 -3.87 22.02
CA LEU A 42 8.18 -4.80 21.65
C LEU A 42 7.74 -5.55 22.90
N ARG A 43 6.45 -5.49 23.24
CA ARG A 43 5.88 -6.26 24.34
C ARG A 43 5.02 -7.37 23.79
N PHE A 44 5.34 -8.60 24.18
CA PHE A 44 4.62 -9.80 23.76
C PHE A 44 3.79 -10.33 24.92
N GLY A 45 2.58 -10.79 24.62
CA GLY A 45 1.83 -11.66 25.50
C GLY A 45 1.94 -13.10 25.01
N GLN A 46 1.80 -14.06 25.91
CA GLN A 46 1.67 -15.47 25.55
C GLN A 46 0.19 -15.77 25.24
N ILE A 47 -0.06 -16.49 24.16
CA ILE A 47 -1.38 -17.01 23.80
C ILE A 47 -1.25 -18.49 23.44
N PRO A 48 -2.17 -19.35 23.89
CA PRO A 48 -2.15 -20.74 23.46
C PRO A 48 -2.53 -20.82 21.97
N ASP A 49 -1.82 -21.66 21.25
CA ASP A 49 -2.18 -22.16 19.94
C ASP A 49 -3.54 -22.89 20.01
N PRO A 50 -4.56 -22.48 19.23
CA PRO A 50 -5.85 -23.16 19.23
C PRO A 50 -5.79 -24.63 18.77
N GLU A 51 -4.80 -25.00 17.96
CA GLU A 51 -4.67 -26.33 17.37
C GLU A 51 -3.72 -27.23 18.16
N THR A 52 -2.59 -26.69 18.63
CA THR A 52 -1.54 -27.50 19.30
C THR A 52 -1.50 -27.31 20.82
N GLY A 53 -2.16 -26.28 21.37
CA GLY A 53 -2.07 -25.91 22.78
C GLY A 53 -0.74 -25.27 23.20
N GLU A 54 0.26 -25.21 22.31
CA GLU A 54 1.56 -24.59 22.59
C GLU A 54 1.44 -23.09 22.83
N MET A 55 2.21 -22.55 23.78
CA MET A 55 2.24 -21.12 24.04
C MET A 55 3.01 -20.38 22.94
N ARG A 56 2.30 -19.54 22.19
CA ARG A 56 2.85 -18.66 21.15
C ARG A 56 2.98 -17.23 21.66
N LEU A 57 4.04 -16.53 21.26
CA LEU A 57 4.16 -15.10 21.52
C LEU A 57 3.32 -14.31 20.52
N ARG A 58 2.47 -13.42 21.02
CA ARG A 58 1.73 -12.43 20.23
C ARG A 58 2.15 -11.03 20.63
N LEU A 59 2.57 -10.23 19.65
CA LEU A 59 2.88 -8.82 19.86
C LEU A 59 1.63 -8.07 20.34
N ARG A 60 1.70 -7.48 21.53
CA ARG A 60 0.62 -6.70 22.16
C ARG A 60 0.84 -5.21 22.00
N GLU A 61 2.07 -4.77 22.20
CA GLU A 61 2.44 -3.36 22.13
C GLU A 61 3.76 -3.22 21.39
N ALA A 62 3.88 -2.15 20.60
CA ALA A 62 5.12 -1.78 19.96
C ALA A 62 5.20 -0.24 19.82
N GLN A 63 6.39 0.31 20.07
CA GLN A 63 6.63 1.74 19.90
C GLN A 63 7.05 2.05 18.47
N PHE A 64 6.13 2.54 17.65
CA PHE A 64 6.41 2.89 16.25
C PHE A 64 6.61 4.39 16.09
N CYS A 65 7.64 4.78 15.34
CA CYS A 65 7.97 6.20 15.15
C CYS A 65 6.94 6.96 14.29
N ARG A 66 6.20 6.26 13.42
CA ARG A 66 5.23 6.81 12.45
C ARG A 66 5.83 7.82 11.45
N VAL A 67 7.15 7.87 11.31
CA VAL A 67 7.81 8.68 10.27
C VAL A 67 7.38 8.15 8.90
N ARG A 68 7.03 9.06 7.99
CA ARG A 68 6.41 8.74 6.69
C ARG A 68 7.19 7.73 5.87
N HIS A 69 8.52 7.77 5.93
CA HIS A 69 9.39 6.90 5.12
C HIS A 69 10.03 5.76 5.91
N CYS A 70 9.68 5.58 7.20
CA CYS A 70 10.17 4.45 7.99
C CYS A 70 9.60 3.12 7.45
N PRO A 71 10.43 2.21 6.90
CA PRO A 71 9.98 0.94 6.32
C PRO A 71 9.20 0.06 7.28
N VAL A 72 9.60 0.00 8.56
CA VAL A 72 8.85 -0.72 9.61
C VAL A 72 7.45 -0.16 9.76
N CYS A 73 7.30 1.16 9.92
CA CYS A 73 5.99 1.77 10.09
C CYS A 73 5.13 1.63 8.82
N GLN A 74 5.72 1.74 7.63
CA GLN A 74 5.01 1.53 6.37
C GLN A 74 4.47 0.12 6.23
N TRP A 75 5.29 -0.88 6.54
CA TRP A 75 4.90 -2.28 6.55
C TRP A 75 3.82 -2.58 7.59
N ARG A 76 3.99 -2.12 8.83
CA ARG A 76 2.96 -2.29 9.87
C ARG A 76 1.64 -1.60 9.48
N ARG A 77 1.72 -0.46 8.80
CA ARG A 77 0.56 0.23 8.26
C ARG A 77 -0.11 -0.57 7.13
N SER A 78 0.64 -1.20 6.23
CA SER A 78 0.04 -2.04 5.18
C SER A 78 -0.67 -3.26 5.76
N LEU A 79 -0.07 -3.94 6.74
CA LEU A 79 -0.71 -5.05 7.46
C LEU A 79 -1.99 -4.62 8.18
N MET A 80 -1.99 -3.44 8.82
CA MET A 80 -3.18 -2.90 9.48
C MET A 80 -4.31 -2.64 8.47
N TRP A 81 -4.00 -2.02 7.32
CA TRP A 81 -5.00 -1.79 6.27
C TRP A 81 -5.52 -3.08 5.66
N GLN A 82 -4.64 -4.06 5.44
CA GLN A 82 -5.02 -5.38 4.97
C GLN A 82 -5.99 -6.06 5.96
N ALA A 83 -5.67 -6.05 7.26
CA ALA A 83 -6.54 -6.61 8.29
C ALA A 83 -7.91 -5.91 8.35
N ARG A 84 -7.94 -4.57 8.28
CA ARG A 84 -9.21 -3.82 8.22
C ARG A 84 -10.04 -4.17 6.99
N PHE A 85 -9.40 -4.31 5.84
CA PHE A 85 -10.08 -4.71 4.61
C PHE A 85 -10.68 -6.11 4.74
N PHE A 86 -9.91 -7.10 5.22
CA PHE A 86 -10.43 -8.46 5.45
C PHE A 86 -11.53 -8.52 6.49
N GLN A 87 -11.51 -7.66 7.51
CA GLN A 87 -12.59 -7.56 8.50
C GLN A 87 -13.88 -7.00 7.90
N ALA A 88 -13.79 -6.03 6.99
CA ALA A 88 -14.94 -5.43 6.33
C ALA A 88 -15.48 -6.26 5.14
N LEU A 89 -14.64 -7.15 4.58
CA LEU A 89 -14.96 -7.90 3.37
C LEU A 89 -16.22 -8.78 3.49
N PRO A 90 -16.49 -9.51 4.58
CA PRO A 90 -17.72 -10.29 4.73
C PRO A 90 -18.98 -9.44 4.61
N ASP A 91 -19.04 -8.31 5.31
CA ASP A 91 -20.20 -7.40 5.27
C ASP A 91 -20.38 -6.80 3.87
N LEU A 92 -19.28 -6.47 3.18
CA LEU A 92 -19.32 -5.99 1.79
C LEU A 92 -19.85 -7.05 0.82
N VAL A 93 -19.41 -8.31 0.97
CA VAL A 93 -19.87 -9.43 0.14
C VAL A 93 -21.35 -9.71 0.39
N GLU A 94 -21.82 -9.63 1.64
CA GLU A 94 -23.24 -9.83 1.96
C GLU A 94 -24.12 -8.69 1.44
N ALA A 95 -23.67 -7.43 1.59
CA ALA A 95 -24.41 -6.26 1.09
C ALA A 95 -24.40 -6.17 -0.46
N HIS A 96 -23.37 -6.70 -1.12
CA HIS A 96 -23.18 -6.64 -2.56
C HIS A 96 -22.87 -8.02 -3.16
N LYS A 97 -23.76 -8.99 -2.94
CA LYS A 97 -23.57 -10.42 -3.31
C LYS A 97 -23.19 -10.65 -4.77
N GLU A 98 -23.75 -9.84 -5.65
CA GLU A 98 -23.51 -9.96 -7.09
C GLU A 98 -22.34 -9.11 -7.58
N ALA A 99 -21.72 -8.30 -6.72
CA ALA A 99 -20.58 -7.50 -7.14
C ALA A 99 -19.46 -8.37 -7.71
N ARG A 100 -18.73 -7.76 -8.63
CA ARG A 100 -17.54 -8.31 -9.25
C ARG A 100 -16.39 -7.35 -9.00
N TRP A 101 -15.19 -7.90 -9.02
CA TRP A 101 -13.98 -7.15 -8.71
C TRP A 101 -13.10 -7.03 -9.94
N LEU A 102 -12.61 -5.82 -10.20
CA LEU A 102 -11.62 -5.55 -11.23
C LEU A 102 -10.32 -5.12 -10.56
N PHE A 103 -9.20 -5.63 -11.05
CA PHE A 103 -7.88 -5.13 -10.70
C PHE A 103 -7.37 -4.24 -11.83
N LEU A 104 -7.27 -2.93 -11.57
CA LEU A 104 -6.83 -1.93 -12.52
C LEU A 104 -5.46 -1.38 -12.11
N THR A 105 -4.48 -1.54 -13.00
CA THR A 105 -3.15 -0.95 -12.82
C THR A 105 -2.98 0.23 -13.77
N LEU A 106 -2.75 1.42 -13.21
CA LEU A 106 -2.51 2.64 -13.97
C LEU A 106 -1.07 3.09 -13.77
N THR A 107 -0.35 3.31 -14.86
CA THR A 107 1.07 3.65 -14.81
C THR A 107 1.38 4.82 -15.73
N VAL A 108 2.50 5.47 -15.49
CA VAL A 108 3.07 6.51 -16.35
C VAL A 108 4.44 6.07 -16.81
N ARG A 109 5.03 6.76 -17.79
CA ARG A 109 6.42 6.53 -18.15
C ARG A 109 7.30 6.74 -16.92
N ASN A 110 8.39 5.99 -16.84
CA ASN A 110 9.39 6.21 -15.80
C ASN A 110 9.85 7.66 -15.81
N CYS A 111 10.11 8.19 -14.61
CA CYS A 111 10.54 9.56 -14.40
C CYS A 111 11.83 9.59 -13.57
N PRO A 112 12.66 10.65 -13.70
CA PRO A 112 13.74 10.89 -12.75
C PRO A 112 13.20 10.94 -11.32
N VAL A 113 13.99 10.50 -10.33
CA VAL A 113 13.56 10.42 -8.93
C VAL A 113 13.18 11.81 -8.38
N GLU A 114 13.88 12.85 -8.84
CA GLU A 114 13.65 14.25 -8.50
C GLU A 114 12.28 14.75 -8.99
N ALA A 115 11.79 14.19 -10.10
CA ALA A 115 10.49 14.48 -10.68
C ALA A 115 9.36 13.62 -10.09
N LEU A 116 9.65 12.65 -9.22
CA LEU A 116 8.64 11.72 -8.69
C LEU A 116 7.51 12.45 -7.95
N ARG A 117 7.85 13.46 -7.14
CA ARG A 117 6.85 14.22 -6.37
C ARG A 117 5.84 14.94 -7.26
N PRO A 118 6.24 15.78 -8.25
CA PRO A 118 5.28 16.40 -9.16
C PRO A 118 4.52 15.36 -9.99
N VAL A 119 5.18 14.31 -10.49
CA VAL A 119 4.50 13.23 -11.24
C VAL A 119 3.40 12.56 -10.41
N LEU A 120 3.68 12.21 -9.15
CA LEU A 120 2.67 11.64 -8.26
C LEU A 120 1.50 12.60 -7.99
N ARG A 121 1.76 13.91 -7.86
CA ARG A 121 0.70 14.90 -7.72
C ARG A 121 -0.20 14.90 -8.96
N ASP A 122 0.39 14.91 -10.14
CA ASP A 122 -0.34 14.94 -11.40
C ASP A 122 -1.14 13.65 -11.60
N MET A 123 -0.57 12.48 -11.26
CA MET A 123 -1.30 11.21 -11.23
C MET A 123 -2.50 11.23 -10.27
N ASN A 124 -2.35 11.80 -9.07
CA ASN A 124 -3.48 11.93 -8.13
C ASN A 124 -4.58 12.87 -8.67
N THR A 125 -4.20 13.97 -9.32
CA THR A 125 -5.14 14.86 -9.99
C THR A 125 -5.84 14.16 -11.16
N ALA A 126 -5.10 13.40 -11.97
CA ALA A 126 -5.64 12.61 -13.07
C ALA A 126 -6.62 11.53 -12.57
N TRP A 127 -6.29 10.83 -11.48
CA TRP A 127 -7.21 9.90 -10.81
C TRP A 127 -8.52 10.59 -10.41
N GLY A 128 -8.44 11.78 -9.79
CA GLY A 128 -9.62 12.56 -9.42
C GLY A 128 -10.49 13.00 -10.61
N ARG A 129 -9.93 13.09 -11.81
CA ARG A 129 -10.68 13.31 -13.06
C ARG A 129 -11.24 11.99 -13.61
N LEU A 130 -10.45 10.92 -13.58
CA LEU A 130 -10.82 9.59 -14.07
C LEU A 130 -12.07 9.06 -13.36
N VAL A 131 -12.13 9.16 -12.04
CA VAL A 131 -13.29 8.69 -11.25
C VAL A 131 -14.60 9.43 -11.55
N LYS A 132 -14.53 10.58 -12.25
CA LYS A 132 -15.69 11.38 -12.67
C LYS A 132 -16.10 11.13 -14.12
N ARG A 133 -15.37 10.28 -14.86
CA ARG A 133 -15.67 9.96 -16.25
C ARG A 133 -16.86 8.99 -16.36
N PRO A 134 -17.64 9.02 -17.46
CA PRO A 134 -18.74 8.08 -17.69
C PRO A 134 -18.32 6.60 -17.60
N GLU A 135 -17.11 6.27 -18.04
CA GLU A 135 -16.56 4.91 -17.98
C GLU A 135 -16.33 4.41 -16.55
N PHE A 136 -16.15 5.33 -15.61
CA PHE A 136 -16.00 5.01 -14.20
C PHE A 136 -17.34 4.96 -13.45
N GLN A 137 -18.44 5.39 -14.08
CA GLN A 137 -19.77 5.51 -13.45
C GLN A 137 -20.31 4.18 -12.92
N GLN A 138 -19.93 3.05 -13.54
CA GLN A 138 -20.33 1.71 -13.11
C GLN A 138 -19.57 1.20 -11.88
N VAL A 139 -18.50 1.89 -11.45
CA VAL A 139 -17.72 1.52 -10.26
C VAL A 139 -18.47 1.96 -9.01
N GLN A 140 -18.94 0.98 -8.23
CA GLN A 140 -19.71 1.19 -7.00
C GLN A 140 -18.82 1.59 -5.81
N GLY A 141 -17.55 1.20 -5.85
CA GLY A 141 -16.56 1.52 -4.83
C GLY A 141 -15.16 1.09 -5.27
N TRP A 142 -14.14 1.67 -4.65
CA TRP A 142 -12.76 1.31 -4.96
C TRP A 142 -11.82 1.55 -3.79
N ILE A 143 -10.72 0.80 -3.77
CA ILE A 143 -9.53 1.08 -2.98
C ILE A 143 -8.34 1.19 -3.94
N ARG A 144 -7.42 2.10 -3.65
CA ARG A 144 -6.23 2.32 -4.46
C ARG A 144 -4.99 2.47 -3.58
N THR A 145 -3.89 1.87 -4.02
CA THR A 145 -2.56 2.11 -3.48
C THR A 145 -1.67 2.78 -4.54
N THR A 146 -0.66 3.50 -4.06
CA THR A 146 0.43 4.01 -4.89
C THR A 146 1.66 3.15 -4.60
N GLU A 147 2.25 2.61 -5.65
CA GLU A 147 3.50 1.88 -5.60
C GLU A 147 4.53 2.60 -6.48
N VAL A 148 5.79 2.58 -6.04
CA VAL A 148 6.91 3.12 -6.80
C VAL A 148 8.00 2.07 -6.81
N THR A 149 8.30 1.56 -8.00
CA THR A 149 9.42 0.65 -8.21
C THR A 149 10.60 1.41 -8.82
N ARG A 150 11.81 0.86 -8.68
CA ARG A 150 13.02 1.43 -9.26
C ARG A 150 13.32 0.73 -10.59
N GLY A 151 13.43 1.50 -11.66
CA GLY A 151 13.87 1.03 -12.97
C GLY A 151 15.33 0.57 -12.96
N ARG A 152 15.70 -0.25 -13.94
CA ARG A 152 17.09 -0.74 -14.09
C ARG A 152 18.10 0.38 -14.32
N ASP A 153 17.64 1.46 -14.93
CA ASP A 153 18.38 2.71 -15.18
C ASP A 153 18.39 3.66 -13.96
N GLY A 154 17.82 3.24 -12.83
CA GLY A 154 17.70 4.06 -11.62
C GLY A 154 16.51 5.01 -11.59
N SER A 155 15.72 5.09 -12.66
CA SER A 155 14.50 5.90 -12.71
C SER A 155 13.42 5.40 -11.75
N ALA A 156 12.45 6.25 -11.42
CA ALA A 156 11.27 5.87 -10.65
C ALA A 156 10.13 5.47 -11.57
N HIS A 157 9.47 4.35 -11.25
CA HIS A 157 8.31 3.84 -11.96
C HIS A 157 7.06 3.86 -11.07
N PRO A 158 6.39 5.03 -10.96
CA PRO A 158 5.17 5.14 -10.17
C PRO A 158 3.98 4.50 -10.90
N HIS A 159 3.17 3.78 -10.13
CA HIS A 159 1.93 3.20 -10.61
C HIS A 159 0.90 3.09 -9.48
N PHE A 160 -0.35 3.05 -9.89
CA PHE A 160 -1.49 2.83 -9.02
C PHE A 160 -2.03 1.44 -9.23
N HIS A 161 -2.26 0.73 -8.12
CA HIS A 161 -3.05 -0.48 -8.10
C HIS A 161 -4.40 -0.16 -7.48
N ALA A 162 -5.47 -0.39 -8.24
CA ALA A 162 -6.83 -0.15 -7.78
C ALA A 162 -7.64 -1.45 -7.85
N LEU A 163 -8.34 -1.74 -6.76
CA LEU A 163 -9.37 -2.77 -6.72
C LEU A 163 -10.72 -2.06 -6.82
N LEU A 164 -11.46 -2.34 -7.90
CA LEU A 164 -12.74 -1.71 -8.21
C LEU A 164 -13.87 -2.72 -8.01
N MET A 165 -14.95 -2.29 -7.37
CA MET A 165 -16.19 -3.04 -7.23
C MET A 165 -17.17 -2.58 -8.30
N VAL A 166 -17.69 -3.51 -9.10
CA VAL A 166 -18.62 -3.24 -10.22
C VAL A 166 -19.80 -4.21 -10.19
N PRO A 167 -20.98 -3.83 -10.72
CA PRO A 167 -22.09 -4.76 -10.87
C PRO A 167 -21.80 -5.78 -11.99
N PRO A 168 -22.50 -6.94 -12.03
CA PRO A 168 -22.39 -7.91 -13.12
C PRO A 168 -22.64 -7.30 -14.51
N SER A 169 -23.53 -6.30 -14.59
CA SER A 169 -23.87 -5.59 -15.82
C SER A 169 -22.70 -4.83 -16.43
N TYR A 170 -21.63 -4.55 -15.67
CA TYR A 170 -20.40 -3.97 -16.20
C TYR A 170 -19.84 -4.79 -17.37
N PHE A 171 -19.96 -6.12 -17.33
CA PHE A 171 -19.44 -7.01 -18.37
C PHE A 171 -20.38 -7.14 -19.58
N GLN A 172 -21.47 -6.38 -19.63
CA GLN A 172 -22.48 -6.48 -20.68
C GLN A 172 -22.38 -5.32 -21.68
N GLY A 173 -22.08 -5.67 -22.93
CA GLY A 173 -22.20 -4.79 -24.10
C GLY A 173 -21.48 -3.44 -23.92
N LYS A 174 -22.28 -2.36 -23.85
CA LYS A 174 -21.80 -0.96 -23.86
C LYS A 174 -21.15 -0.49 -22.54
N TYR A 175 -21.34 -1.21 -21.44
CA TYR A 175 -20.78 -0.81 -20.13
C TYR A 175 -19.35 -1.28 -19.91
N TYR A 176 -18.92 -2.29 -20.68
CA TYR A 176 -17.60 -2.88 -20.53
C TYR A 176 -16.53 -1.95 -21.09
N VAL A 177 -15.68 -1.43 -20.21
CA VAL A 177 -14.55 -0.58 -20.59
C VAL A 177 -13.38 -1.46 -20.98
N LYS A 178 -13.09 -1.52 -22.27
CA LYS A 178 -11.95 -2.26 -22.82
C LYS A 178 -10.63 -1.65 -22.35
N GLN A 179 -9.59 -2.48 -22.28
CA GLN A 179 -8.24 -2.03 -21.91
C GLN A 179 -7.76 -0.82 -22.73
N ALA A 180 -7.99 -0.81 -24.05
CA ALA A 180 -7.59 0.31 -24.91
C ALA A 180 -8.26 1.63 -24.49
N ARG A 181 -9.52 1.58 -24.05
CA ARG A 181 -10.23 2.76 -23.54
C ARG A 181 -9.67 3.21 -22.19
N TRP A 182 -9.32 2.29 -21.29
CA TRP A 182 -8.62 2.65 -20.05
C TRP A 182 -7.28 3.36 -20.31
N VAL A 183 -6.52 2.88 -21.30
CA VAL A 183 -5.26 3.53 -21.71
C VAL A 183 -5.50 4.93 -22.24
N GLU A 184 -6.51 5.11 -23.10
CA GLU A 184 -6.86 6.42 -23.66
C GLU A 184 -7.30 7.41 -22.58
N LEU A 185 -8.13 6.98 -21.62
CA LEU A 185 -8.62 7.82 -20.53
C LEU A 185 -7.52 8.25 -19.55
N TRP A 186 -6.47 7.44 -19.41
CA TRP A 186 -5.38 7.70 -18.47
C TRP A 186 -4.27 8.59 -19.05
N ARG A 187 -4.14 8.63 -20.38
CA ARG A 187 -3.23 9.54 -21.09
C ARG A 187 -3.76 10.98 -21.08
#